data_AF-A0A433IIC9-F1
#
_entry.id   AF-A0A433IIC9-F1
#
_cell.length_a   1.000
_cell.length_b   1.000
_cell.length_c   1.000
_cell.angle_alpha   90.00
_cell.angle_beta   90.00
_cell.angle_gamma   90.00
#
_symmetry.space_group_name_H-M   'P 1'
#
loop_
_entity.id
_entity.type
_entity.pdbx_description
1 polymer ?
#
loop_
_entity_poly.entity_id
_entity_poly.type
_entity_poly.pdbx_seq_one_letter_code
_entity_poly.pdbx_strand_id
1 'polypeptide(L)'
;MIDIPTLSLAMGLGNLAFGALATVYAAGATKTTQQPLLIWRWARMISGIAFLLIWLRPMIPSGFSLTLSHLLLIMAWALEYAAYASLLGRHDWRKPLIVLTGLAILLQLGLHAFSVTRRIDLIYFSLINGGFFMAMAMILLSDRRHGLLVRLMGTTNAIAGLLFFGRMIQLLRLDDLAHPGYLYLHIALFVVGYLIIVINGYGFLLLAKQDDDCHLREALADVVQAEAEQRLLLSLASH
;
A
#
# COMPACT_ATOMS: atom_id res chain seq x y z
N MET A 1 24.99 12.72 2.44
CA MET A 1 24.18 12.81 1.20
C MET A 1 23.22 11.64 1.21
N ILE A 2 21.93 11.87 0.99
CA ILE A 2 20.94 10.78 0.89
C ILE A 2 21.13 10.12 -0.49
N ASP A 3 21.54 8.85 -0.50
CA ASP A 3 21.78 8.12 -1.74
C ASP A 3 20.61 7.17 -2.06
N ILE A 4 20.24 7.11 -3.34
CA ILE A 4 19.08 6.36 -3.86
C ILE A 4 19.21 4.85 -3.62
N PRO A 5 20.37 4.20 -3.83
CA PRO A 5 20.56 2.79 -3.51
C PRO A 5 20.31 2.50 -2.04
N THR A 6 20.80 3.33 -1.12
CA THR A 6 20.58 3.16 0.32
C THR A 6 19.10 3.24 0.67
N LEU A 7 18.38 4.21 0.11
CA LEU A 7 16.93 4.30 0.30
C LEU A 7 16.20 3.10 -0.31
N SER A 8 16.56 2.66 -1.51
CA SER A 8 15.94 1.47 -2.13
C SER A 8 16.14 0.21 -1.31
N LEU A 9 17.34 0.00 -0.74
CA LEU A 9 17.62 -1.11 0.14
C LEU A 9 16.79 -1.04 1.43
N ALA A 10 16.78 0.13 2.08
CA ALA A 10 15.99 0.37 3.29
C ALA A 10 14.49 0.14 3.05
N MET A 11 13.98 0.59 1.91
CA MET A 11 12.59 0.36 1.50
C MET A 11 12.30 -1.12 1.22
N GLY A 12 13.23 -1.82 0.57
CA GLY A 12 13.13 -3.25 0.31
C GLY A 12 13.04 -4.06 1.60
N LEU A 13 14.03 -3.88 2.49
CA LEU A 13 14.08 -4.56 3.78
C LEU A 13 12.90 -4.18 4.68
N GLY A 14 12.52 -2.90 4.73
CA GLY A 14 11.38 -2.43 5.51
C GLY A 14 10.08 -3.07 5.08
N ASN A 15 9.82 -3.15 3.78
CA ASN A 15 8.64 -3.84 3.26
C ASN A 15 8.64 -5.34 3.58
N LEU A 16 9.77 -6.04 3.44
CA LEU A 16 9.86 -7.46 3.82
C LEU A 16 9.62 -7.66 5.32
N ALA A 17 10.17 -6.79 6.17
CA ALA A 17 9.95 -6.83 7.61
C ALA A 17 8.46 -6.62 7.94
N PHE A 18 7.78 -5.65 7.32
CA PHE A 18 6.34 -5.47 7.48
C PHE A 18 5.52 -6.66 6.96
N GLY A 19 5.94 -7.31 5.88
CA GLY A 19 5.32 -8.56 5.43
C GLY A 19 5.47 -9.69 6.45
N ALA A 20 6.64 -9.81 7.09
CA ALA A 20 6.86 -10.79 8.16
C ALA A 20 5.98 -10.48 9.38
N LEU A 21 5.91 -9.21 9.80
CA LEU A 21 5.03 -8.74 10.88
C LEU A 21 3.56 -9.03 10.57
N ALA A 22 3.10 -8.77 9.34
CA ALA A 22 1.74 -9.10 8.91
C ALA A 22 1.44 -10.59 9.00
N THR A 23 2.44 -11.45 8.75
CA THR A 23 2.29 -12.91 8.87
C THR A 23 2.08 -13.32 10.33
N VAL A 24 2.88 -12.78 11.24
CA VAL A 24 2.74 -13.04 12.68
C VAL A 24 1.41 -12.52 13.19
N TYR A 25 1.02 -11.30 12.79
CA TYR A 25 -0.23 -10.69 13.22
C TYR A 25 -1.46 -11.45 12.69
N ALA A 26 -1.43 -11.91 11.43
CA ALA A 26 -2.51 -12.69 10.83
C ALA A 26 -2.77 -14.05 11.51
N ALA A 27 -1.80 -14.58 12.28
CA ALA A 27 -1.99 -15.83 13.02
C ALA A 27 -2.93 -15.69 14.22
N GLY A 28 -3.06 -14.48 14.79
CA GLY A 28 -3.92 -14.19 15.94
C GLY A 28 -5.12 -13.29 15.63
N ALA A 29 -5.28 -12.85 14.38
CA ALA A 29 -6.34 -11.94 13.96
C ALA A 29 -7.70 -12.64 13.86
N THR A 30 -8.78 -11.87 13.99
CA THR A 30 -10.14 -12.37 13.74
C THR A 30 -10.35 -12.72 12.25
N LYS A 31 -11.34 -13.56 11.93
CA LYS A 31 -11.63 -13.94 10.54
C LYS A 31 -11.89 -12.73 9.62
N THR A 32 -12.50 -11.68 10.16
CA THR A 32 -12.82 -10.43 9.44
C THR A 32 -11.54 -9.68 9.04
N THR A 33 -10.60 -9.54 9.96
CA THR A 33 -9.34 -8.79 9.76
C THR A 33 -8.27 -9.62 9.05
N GLN A 34 -8.36 -10.95 9.13
CA GLN A 34 -7.37 -11.88 8.57
C GLN A 34 -7.24 -11.74 7.04
N GLN A 35 -8.35 -11.62 6.30
CA GLN A 35 -8.28 -11.52 4.84
C GLN A 35 -7.57 -10.23 4.36
N PRO A 36 -7.93 -9.01 4.84
CA PRO A 36 -7.18 -7.80 4.55
C PRO A 36 -5.69 -7.90 4.88
N LEU A 37 -5.32 -8.49 6.03
CA LEU A 37 -3.93 -8.69 6.45
C LEU A 37 -3.13 -9.57 5.49
N LEU A 38 -3.73 -10.66 4.99
CA LEU A 38 -3.06 -11.55 4.04
C LEU A 38 -2.81 -10.88 2.69
N ILE A 39 -3.77 -10.07 2.21
CA ILE A 39 -3.60 -9.27 0.99
C ILE A 39 -2.48 -8.25 1.19
N TRP A 40 -2.50 -7.54 2.32
CA TRP A 40 -1.49 -6.53 2.66
C TRP A 40 -0.10 -7.13 2.82
N ARG A 41 0.02 -8.32 3.43
CA ARG A 41 1.27 -9.08 3.52
C ARG A 41 1.87 -9.27 2.14
N TRP A 42 1.08 -9.73 1.17
CA TRP A 42 1.57 -9.95 -0.19
C TRP A 42 1.97 -8.65 -0.88
N ALA A 43 1.21 -7.56 -0.67
CA ALA A 43 1.60 -6.24 -1.14
C ALA A 43 3.00 -5.85 -0.64
N ARG A 44 3.25 -6.03 0.67
CA ARG A 44 4.55 -5.75 1.29
C ARG A 44 5.67 -6.65 0.78
N MET A 45 5.43 -7.97 0.65
CA MET A 45 6.45 -8.88 0.12
C MET A 45 6.83 -8.52 -1.32
N ILE A 46 5.85 -8.24 -2.17
CA ILE A 46 6.07 -7.88 -3.58
C ILE A 46 6.78 -6.53 -3.68
N SER A 47 6.36 -5.51 -2.93
CA SER A 47 7.06 -4.22 -2.84
C SER A 47 8.51 -4.39 -2.39
N GLY A 48 8.74 -5.23 -1.37
CA GLY A 48 10.08 -5.52 -0.86
C GLY A 48 11.00 -6.09 -1.94
N ILE A 49 10.53 -7.11 -2.66
CA ILE A 49 11.26 -7.71 -3.79
C ILE A 49 11.51 -6.67 -4.88
N ALA A 50 10.51 -5.86 -5.22
CA ALA A 50 10.65 -4.83 -6.25
C ALA A 50 11.73 -3.80 -5.92
N PHE A 51 11.77 -3.31 -4.67
CA PHE A 51 12.80 -2.37 -4.23
C PHE A 51 14.19 -3.01 -4.13
N LEU A 52 14.30 -4.28 -3.75
CA LEU A 52 15.56 -5.01 -3.81
C LEU A 52 16.06 -5.20 -5.24
N LEU A 53 15.18 -5.41 -6.22
CA LEU A 53 15.55 -5.44 -7.64
C LEU A 53 16.06 -4.08 -8.14
N ILE A 54 15.49 -2.98 -7.65
CA ILE A 54 15.99 -1.62 -7.94
C ILE A 54 17.38 -1.43 -7.34
N TRP A 55 17.60 -1.90 -6.12
CA TRP A 55 18.91 -1.86 -5.46
C TRP A 55 19.97 -2.71 -6.20
N LEU A 56 19.61 -3.92 -6.65
CA LEU A 56 20.46 -4.85 -7.41
C LEU A 56 20.70 -4.42 -8.86
N ARG A 57 20.15 -3.30 -9.31
CA ARG A 57 20.26 -2.82 -10.70
C ARG A 57 21.70 -2.74 -11.24
N PRO A 58 22.74 -2.39 -10.45
CA PRO A 58 24.12 -2.41 -10.95
C PRO A 58 24.63 -3.82 -11.32
N MET A 59 24.00 -4.88 -10.78
CA MET A 59 24.45 -6.27 -10.92
C MET A 59 23.61 -7.07 -11.92
N ILE A 60 22.43 -6.58 -12.31
CA ILE A 60 21.45 -7.28 -13.15
C ILE A 60 21.28 -6.52 -14.47
N PRO A 61 21.02 -7.19 -15.62
CA PRO A 61 20.68 -6.51 -16.87
C PRO A 61 19.63 -5.42 -16.67
N SER A 62 19.98 -4.21 -17.07
CA SER A 62 19.26 -2.98 -16.70
C SER A 62 17.82 -2.95 -17.19
N GLY A 63 17.53 -3.55 -18.36
CA GLY A 63 16.18 -3.69 -18.89
C GLY A 63 15.30 -4.66 -18.09
N PHE A 64 15.87 -5.77 -17.62
CA PHE A 64 15.14 -6.78 -16.86
C PHE A 64 14.79 -6.28 -15.45
N SER A 65 15.76 -5.74 -14.72
CA SER A 65 15.55 -5.21 -13.37
C SER A 65 14.51 -4.08 -13.36
N LEU A 66 14.56 -3.17 -14.33
CA LEU A 66 13.65 -2.03 -14.41
C LEU A 66 12.22 -2.46 -14.78
N THR A 67 12.07 -3.32 -15.80
CA THR A 67 10.76 -3.85 -16.19
C THR A 67 10.11 -4.61 -15.05
N LEU A 68 10.85 -5.56 -14.46
CA LEU A 68 10.29 -6.42 -13.41
C LEU A 68 9.94 -5.60 -12.15
N SER A 69 10.78 -4.66 -11.74
CA SER A 69 10.48 -3.80 -10.59
C SER A 69 9.25 -2.91 -10.82
N HIS A 70 9.07 -2.34 -12.01
CA HIS A 70 7.86 -1.57 -12.33
C HIS A 70 6.59 -2.41 -12.24
N LEU A 71 6.60 -3.62 -12.82
CA LEU A 71 5.45 -4.53 -12.79
C LEU A 71 5.10 -4.97 -11.36
N LEU A 72 6.12 -5.31 -10.57
CA LEU A 72 5.93 -5.72 -9.18
C LEU A 72 5.39 -4.55 -8.34
N LEU A 73 5.87 -3.32 -8.53
CA LEU A 73 5.35 -2.15 -7.82
C LEU A 73 3.89 -1.88 -8.17
N ILE A 74 3.52 -1.94 -9.45
CA ILE A 74 2.11 -1.79 -9.89
C ILE A 74 1.22 -2.83 -9.20
N MET A 75 1.66 -4.10 -9.19
CA MET A 75 0.94 -5.19 -8.51
C MET A 75 0.84 -4.94 -7.01
N ALA A 76 1.93 -4.51 -6.37
CA ALA A 76 1.97 -4.28 -4.94
C ALA A 76 1.03 -3.14 -4.51
N TRP A 77 0.99 -2.03 -5.25
CA TRP A 77 0.08 -0.92 -4.94
C TRP A 77 -1.39 -1.28 -5.17
N ALA A 78 -1.68 -2.12 -6.17
CA ALA A 78 -3.01 -2.67 -6.34
C ALA A 78 -3.42 -3.54 -5.14
N LEU A 79 -2.54 -4.43 -4.68
CA LEU A 79 -2.78 -5.23 -3.49
C LEU A 79 -2.89 -4.38 -2.21
N GLU A 80 -2.11 -3.31 -2.09
CA GLU A 80 -2.19 -2.40 -0.95
C GLU A 80 -3.52 -1.64 -0.93
N TYR A 81 -3.97 -1.14 -2.08
CA TYR A 81 -5.31 -0.57 -2.22
C TYR A 81 -6.39 -1.59 -1.88
N ALA A 82 -6.24 -2.83 -2.37
CA ALA A 82 -7.16 -3.92 -2.10
C ALA A 82 -7.27 -4.23 -0.60
N ALA A 83 -6.14 -4.22 0.11
CA ALA A 83 -6.09 -4.42 1.55
C ALA A 83 -6.82 -3.29 2.29
N TYR A 84 -6.55 -2.02 1.95
CA TYR A 84 -7.26 -0.89 2.55
C TYR A 84 -8.75 -0.95 2.29
N ALA A 85 -9.15 -1.16 1.05
CA ALA A 85 -10.55 -1.14 0.70
C ALA A 85 -11.30 -2.34 1.32
N SER A 86 -10.65 -3.50 1.47
CA SER A 86 -11.22 -4.64 2.21
C SER A 86 -11.34 -4.37 3.71
N LEU A 87 -10.33 -3.74 4.33
CA LEU A 87 -10.34 -3.41 5.76
C LEU A 87 -11.40 -2.35 6.08
N LEU A 88 -11.65 -1.41 5.17
CA LEU A 88 -12.69 -0.39 5.30
C LEU A 88 -14.09 -0.86 4.86
N GLY A 89 -14.29 -2.17 4.66
CA GLY A 89 -15.58 -2.77 4.32
C GLY A 89 -16.14 -2.37 2.94
N ARG A 90 -15.30 -1.89 2.02
CA ARG A 90 -15.71 -1.63 0.63
C ARG A 90 -15.55 -2.93 -0.15
N HIS A 91 -16.51 -3.30 -1.00
CA HIS A 91 -16.42 -4.54 -1.80
C HIS A 91 -16.54 -4.32 -3.32
N ASP A 92 -17.12 -3.19 -3.75
CA ASP A 92 -17.40 -2.90 -5.16
C ASP A 92 -16.15 -2.62 -6.01
N TRP A 93 -14.99 -2.46 -5.38
CA TRP A 93 -13.74 -2.09 -6.04
C TRP A 93 -12.98 -3.27 -6.66
N ARG A 94 -13.33 -4.53 -6.32
CA ARG A 94 -12.52 -5.71 -6.70
C ARG A 94 -12.40 -5.88 -8.21
N LYS A 95 -13.53 -5.86 -8.93
CA LYS A 95 -13.56 -6.00 -10.40
C LYS A 95 -12.83 -4.85 -11.12
N PRO A 96 -13.15 -3.56 -10.86
CA PRO A 96 -12.46 -2.46 -11.56
C PRO A 96 -10.96 -2.43 -11.25
N LEU A 97 -10.55 -2.77 -10.02
CA LEU A 97 -9.14 -2.84 -9.66
C LEU A 97 -8.39 -3.91 -10.47
N ILE A 98 -8.95 -5.12 -10.59
CA ILE A 98 -8.33 -6.21 -11.35
C ILE A 98 -8.18 -5.81 -12.82
N VAL A 99 -9.23 -5.26 -13.43
CA VAL A 99 -9.22 -4.82 -14.83
C VAL A 99 -8.20 -3.69 -15.03
N LEU A 100 -8.21 -2.67 -14.17
CA LEU A 100 -7.29 -1.54 -14.26
C LEU A 100 -5.83 -1.99 -14.07
N THR A 101 -5.56 -2.85 -13.10
CA THR A 101 -4.21 -3.37 -12.83
C THR A 101 -3.72 -4.25 -13.97
N GLY A 102 -4.58 -5.13 -14.49
CA GLY A 102 -4.27 -5.97 -15.64
C GLY A 102 -3.95 -5.13 -16.88
N LEU A 103 -4.79 -4.13 -17.17
CA LEU A 103 -4.53 -3.19 -18.27
C LEU A 103 -3.23 -2.42 -18.04
N ALA A 104 -2.97 -1.98 -16.81
CA ALA A 104 -1.76 -1.22 -16.49
C ALA A 104 -0.48 -2.04 -16.69
N ILE A 105 -0.52 -3.32 -16.32
CA ILE A 105 0.56 -4.30 -16.52
C ILE A 105 0.76 -4.59 -18.02
N LEU A 106 -0.31 -4.83 -18.76
CA LEU A 106 -0.24 -5.10 -20.20
C LEU A 106 0.33 -3.92 -20.99
N LEU A 107 -0.09 -2.70 -20.67
CA LEU A 107 0.45 -1.49 -21.26
C LEU A 107 1.93 -1.29 -20.90
N GLN A 108 2.32 -1.52 -19.65
CA GLN A 108 3.73 -1.47 -19.23
C GLN A 108 4.60 -2.46 -20.02
N LEU A 109 4.11 -3.70 -20.19
CA LEU A 109 4.78 -4.72 -21.00
C LEU A 109 4.87 -4.30 -22.48
N GLY A 110 3.81 -3.72 -23.03
CA GLY A 110 3.80 -3.17 -24.38
C GLY A 110 4.85 -2.08 -24.58
N LEU A 111 4.94 -1.11 -23.67
CA LEU A 111 5.96 -0.05 -23.73
C LEU A 111 7.39 -0.61 -23.75
N HIS A 112 7.65 -1.67 -22.99
CA HIS A 112 8.95 -2.34 -23.01
C HIS A 112 9.18 -3.15 -24.30
N ALA A 113 8.17 -3.85 -24.80
CA ALA A 113 8.26 -4.62 -26.04
C ALA A 113 8.59 -3.74 -27.25
N PHE A 114 8.04 -2.51 -27.29
CA PHE A 114 8.32 -1.53 -28.33
C PHE A 114 9.60 -0.70 -28.10
N SER A 115 10.42 -1.06 -27.09
CA SER A 115 11.68 -0.36 -26.77
C SER A 115 11.52 1.16 -26.65
N VAL A 116 10.40 1.58 -26.06
CA VAL A 116 10.06 3.00 -25.93
C VAL A 116 11.11 3.73 -25.08
N THR A 117 11.29 5.03 -25.33
CA THR A 117 12.24 5.85 -24.57
C THR A 117 11.95 5.80 -23.06
N ARG A 118 13.02 5.79 -22.26
CA ARG A 118 12.95 5.78 -20.79
C ARG A 118 12.08 6.91 -20.22
N ARG A 119 11.99 8.03 -20.93
CA ARG A 119 11.14 9.17 -20.57
C ARG A 119 9.65 8.79 -20.56
N ILE A 120 9.16 8.18 -21.63
CA ILE A 120 7.74 7.78 -21.74
C ILE A 120 7.42 6.69 -20.74
N ASP A 121 8.33 5.72 -20.55
CA ASP A 121 8.21 4.70 -19.51
C ASP A 121 8.04 5.32 -18.11
N LEU A 122 8.87 6.30 -17.75
CA LEU A 122 8.77 7.01 -16.48
C LEU A 122 7.50 7.86 -16.37
N ILE A 123 7.03 8.50 -17.46
CA ILE A 123 5.77 9.24 -17.48
C ILE A 123 4.62 8.30 -17.16
N TYR A 124 4.54 7.16 -17.85
CA TYR A 124 3.52 6.16 -17.65
C TYR A 124 3.57 5.56 -16.25
N PHE A 125 4.76 5.16 -15.79
CA PHE A 125 4.95 4.65 -14.44
C PHE A 125 4.51 5.69 -13.38
N SER A 126 4.81 6.98 -13.60
CA SER A 126 4.35 8.05 -12.70
C SER A 126 2.84 8.22 -12.69
N LEU A 127 2.19 8.15 -13.86
CA LEU A 127 0.75 8.25 -13.98
C LEU A 127 0.05 7.13 -13.19
N ILE A 128 0.48 5.88 -13.40
CA ILE A 128 -0.13 4.72 -12.75
C ILE A 128 0.09 4.74 -11.23
N ASN A 129 1.33 4.97 -10.78
CA ASN A 129 1.62 5.03 -9.35
C ASN A 129 0.91 6.21 -8.68
N GLY A 130 0.92 7.39 -9.31
CA GLY A 130 0.18 8.56 -8.84
C GLY A 130 -1.33 8.28 -8.70
N GLY A 131 -1.91 7.57 -9.67
CA GLY A 131 -3.30 7.12 -9.63
C GLY A 131 -3.59 6.19 -8.45
N PHE A 132 -2.76 5.18 -8.21
CA PHE A 132 -2.92 4.28 -7.06
C PHE A 132 -2.79 5.00 -5.72
N PHE A 133 -1.77 5.86 -5.56
CA PHE A 133 -1.60 6.64 -4.34
C PHE A 133 -2.76 7.61 -4.10
N MET A 134 -3.28 8.25 -5.15
CA MET A 134 -4.46 9.11 -5.04
C MET A 134 -5.73 8.30 -4.72
N ALA A 135 -5.88 7.11 -5.31
CA ALA A 135 -6.99 6.22 -5.00
C ALA A 135 -6.97 5.77 -3.54
N MET A 136 -5.81 5.37 -3.02
CA MET A 136 -5.60 5.04 -1.61
C MET A 136 -5.91 6.25 -0.70
N ALA A 137 -5.43 7.44 -1.07
CA ALA A 137 -5.73 8.66 -0.34
C ALA A 137 -7.23 8.95 -0.30
N MET A 138 -7.94 8.82 -1.42
CA MET A 138 -9.39 9.05 -1.48
C MET A 138 -10.17 8.09 -0.59
N ILE A 139 -9.86 6.80 -0.60
CA ILE A 139 -10.57 5.84 0.25
C ILE A 139 -10.31 6.08 1.73
N LEU A 140 -9.07 6.41 2.11
CA LEU A 140 -8.68 6.69 3.49
C LEU A 140 -9.31 7.99 3.99
N LEU A 141 -9.23 9.08 3.22
CA LEU A 141 -9.75 10.39 3.62
C LEU A 141 -11.28 10.49 3.57
N SER A 142 -11.93 9.64 2.75
CA SER A 142 -13.39 9.57 2.70
C SER A 142 -13.99 8.81 3.88
N ASP A 143 -13.20 8.01 4.60
CA ASP A 143 -13.68 7.34 5.80
C ASP A 143 -13.59 8.25 7.03
N ARG A 144 -14.76 8.59 7.58
CA ARG A 144 -14.89 9.44 8.77
C ARG A 144 -14.87 8.65 10.08
N ARG A 145 -15.01 7.32 10.03
CA ARG A 145 -15.10 6.47 11.23
C ARG A 145 -13.76 6.35 11.93
N HIS A 146 -12.68 6.41 11.17
CA HIS A 146 -11.33 6.20 11.68
C HIS A 146 -10.63 7.53 11.96
N GLY A 147 -9.92 7.58 13.09
CA GLY A 147 -9.38 8.80 13.69
C GLY A 147 -8.18 9.41 12.95
N LEU A 148 -7.33 10.12 13.70
CA LEU A 148 -6.17 10.86 13.17
C LEU A 148 -5.20 9.99 12.36
N LEU A 149 -5.09 8.69 12.68
CA LEU A 149 -4.22 7.73 12.00
C LEU A 149 -4.58 7.57 10.51
N VAL A 150 -5.86 7.32 10.19
CA VAL A 150 -6.31 7.13 8.81
C VAL A 150 -6.18 8.42 8.01
N ARG A 151 -6.39 9.58 8.65
CA ARG A 151 -6.11 10.88 8.03
C ARG A 151 -4.62 11.05 7.72
N LEU A 152 -3.74 10.70 8.64
CA LEU A 152 -2.28 10.78 8.42
C LEU A 152 -1.83 9.86 7.27
N MET A 153 -2.34 8.64 7.19
CA MET A 153 -2.07 7.73 6.08
C MET A 153 -2.63 8.30 4.77
N GLY A 154 -3.86 8.77 4.77
CA GLY A 154 -4.51 9.37 3.60
C GLY A 154 -3.76 10.60 3.08
N THR A 155 -3.34 11.51 3.94
CA THR A 155 -2.56 12.70 3.54
C THR A 155 -1.18 12.33 3.03
N THR A 156 -0.51 11.35 3.65
CA THR A 156 0.80 10.86 3.18
C THR A 156 0.69 10.27 1.78
N ASN A 157 -0.34 9.45 1.53
CA ASN A 157 -0.62 8.91 0.20
C ASN A 157 -0.99 10.02 -0.81
N ALA A 158 -1.73 11.05 -0.40
CA ALA A 158 -2.04 12.19 -1.25
C ALA A 158 -0.78 12.94 -1.68
N ILE A 159 0.13 13.21 -0.74
CA ILE A 159 1.42 13.86 -1.02
C ILE A 159 2.22 13.03 -2.01
N ALA A 160 2.32 11.71 -1.81
CA ALA A 160 3.01 10.83 -2.75
C ALA A 160 2.39 10.86 -4.15
N GLY A 161 1.05 10.77 -4.24
CA GLY A 161 0.33 10.87 -5.50
C GLY A 161 0.60 12.17 -6.24
N LEU A 162 0.57 13.30 -5.52
CA LEU A 162 0.91 14.61 -6.06
C LEU A 162 2.36 14.69 -6.55
N LEU A 163 3.31 14.11 -5.83
CA LEU A 163 4.71 14.06 -6.28
C LEU A 163 4.89 13.22 -7.56
N PHE A 164 4.18 12.09 -7.68
CA PHE A 164 4.18 11.29 -8.89
C PHE A 164 3.61 12.07 -10.08
N PHE A 165 2.46 12.74 -9.91
CA PHE A 165 1.92 13.61 -10.96
C PHE A 165 2.82 14.80 -11.26
N GLY A 166 3.48 15.38 -10.26
CA GLY A 166 4.51 16.40 -10.43
C GLY A 166 5.64 15.89 -11.34
N ARG A 167 6.10 14.64 -11.12
CA ARG A 167 7.16 14.03 -11.94
C ARG A 167 6.70 13.79 -13.37
N MET A 168 5.46 13.35 -13.54
CA MET A 168 4.84 13.20 -14.86
C MET A 168 4.81 14.53 -15.61
N ILE A 169 4.30 15.60 -14.99
CA ILE A 169 4.19 16.93 -15.61
C ILE A 169 5.58 17.47 -15.95
N GLN A 170 6.56 17.27 -15.07
CA GLN A 170 7.93 17.70 -15.30
C GLN A 170 8.57 16.96 -16.49
N LEU A 171 8.39 15.64 -16.57
CA LEU A 171 8.88 14.83 -17.69
C LEU A 171 8.17 15.18 -19.01
N LEU A 172 6.93 15.65 -18.99
CA LEU A 172 6.26 16.14 -20.20
C LEU A 172 6.83 17.47 -20.69
N ARG A 173 7.37 18.31 -19.79
CA ARG A 173 7.92 19.65 -20.11
C ARG A 173 9.41 19.66 -20.40
N LEU A 174 10.18 18.79 -19.76
CA LEU A 174 11.64 18.75 -19.87
C LEU A 174 12.06 17.61 -20.79
N ASP A 175 12.93 17.91 -21.75
CA ASP A 175 13.49 16.90 -22.66
C ASP A 175 14.69 16.16 -22.05
N ASP A 176 15.36 16.76 -21.07
CA ASP A 176 16.56 16.21 -20.45
C ASP A 176 16.31 15.65 -19.03
N LEU A 177 16.64 14.38 -18.86
CA LEU A 177 16.61 13.65 -17.58
C LEU A 177 17.71 14.11 -16.62
N ALA A 178 18.76 14.79 -17.11
CA ALA A 178 19.83 15.36 -16.30
C ALA A 178 19.46 16.72 -15.68
N HIS A 179 18.28 17.27 -15.99
CA HIS A 179 17.85 18.55 -15.43
C HIS A 179 17.79 18.50 -13.89
N PRO A 180 18.39 19.46 -13.15
CA PRO A 180 18.48 19.42 -11.68
C PRO A 180 17.11 19.27 -11.00
N GLY A 181 16.10 19.92 -11.55
CA GLY A 181 14.71 19.80 -11.09
C GLY A 181 14.19 18.35 -11.06
N TYR A 182 14.59 17.49 -12.00
CA TYR A 182 14.20 16.08 -12.00
C TYR A 182 14.86 15.33 -10.84
N LEU A 183 16.13 15.60 -10.57
CA LEU A 183 16.87 14.97 -9.47
C LEU A 183 16.23 15.27 -8.11
N TYR A 184 15.87 16.52 -7.83
CA TYR A 184 15.24 16.89 -6.55
C TYR A 184 13.90 16.18 -6.35
N LEU A 185 13.06 16.14 -7.39
CA LEU A 185 11.77 15.48 -7.33
C LEU A 185 11.91 13.96 -7.21
N HIS A 186 12.91 13.39 -7.87
CA HIS A 186 13.24 11.98 -7.76
C HIS A 186 13.67 11.62 -6.32
N ILE A 187 14.55 12.41 -5.70
CA ILE A 187 14.95 12.23 -4.30
C ILE A 187 13.73 12.39 -3.38
N ALA A 188 12.89 13.40 -3.60
CA ALA A 188 11.68 13.62 -2.82
C ALA A 188 10.73 12.42 -2.85
N LEU A 189 10.55 11.79 -4.01
CA LEU A 189 9.76 10.55 -4.14
C LEU A 189 10.33 9.40 -3.32
N PHE A 190 11.65 9.24 -3.27
CA PHE A 190 12.29 8.20 -2.45
C PHE A 190 12.14 8.49 -0.94
N VAL A 191 12.28 9.76 -0.53
CA VAL A 191 12.07 10.18 0.86
C VAL A 191 10.61 9.96 1.28
N VAL A 192 9.65 10.37 0.45
CA VAL A 192 8.23 10.15 0.72
C VAL A 192 7.87 8.67 0.65
N GLY A 193 8.49 7.89 -0.24
CA GLY A 193 8.36 6.43 -0.27
C GLY A 193 8.81 5.77 1.03
N TYR A 194 9.92 6.23 1.61
CA TYR A 194 10.37 5.78 2.92
C TYR A 194 9.37 6.15 4.03
N LEU A 195 8.86 7.39 4.04
CA LEU A 195 7.83 7.82 4.99
C LEU A 195 6.55 7.00 4.86
N ILE A 196 6.11 6.69 3.64
CA ILE A 196 4.97 5.81 3.37
C ILE A 196 5.19 4.46 4.03
N ILE A 197 6.35 3.84 3.86
CA ILE A 197 6.59 2.50 4.43
C ILE A 197 6.43 2.53 5.95
N VAL A 198 6.94 3.57 6.62
CA VAL A 198 6.79 3.70 8.07
C VAL A 198 5.33 3.98 8.44
N ILE A 199 4.72 5.02 7.87
CA ILE A 199 3.38 5.49 8.23
C ILE A 199 2.31 4.47 7.84
N ASN A 200 2.31 4.00 6.59
CA ASN A 200 1.36 3.00 6.11
C ASN A 200 1.64 1.61 6.71
N GLY A 201 2.92 1.30 6.98
CA GLY A 201 3.36 0.07 7.65
C GLY A 201 2.71 -0.10 9.01
N TYR A 202 3.04 0.80 9.93
CA TYR A 202 2.45 0.79 11.28
C TYR A 202 0.96 1.15 11.25
N GLY A 203 0.56 2.08 10.40
CA GLY A 203 -0.83 2.53 10.32
C GLY A 203 -1.80 1.42 9.93
N PHE A 204 -1.44 0.54 8.99
CA PHE A 204 -2.29 -0.59 8.65
C PHE A 204 -2.41 -1.60 9.80
N LEU A 205 -1.31 -1.94 10.47
CA LEU A 205 -1.32 -2.88 11.59
C LEU A 205 -2.11 -2.33 12.79
N LEU A 206 -1.96 -1.04 13.09
CA LEU A 206 -2.72 -0.39 14.14
C LEU A 206 -4.22 -0.32 13.80
N LEU A 207 -4.56 -0.07 12.53
CA LEU A 207 -5.94 -0.06 12.07
C LEU A 207 -6.58 -1.46 12.18
N ALA A 208 -5.86 -2.50 11.75
CA ALA A 208 -6.28 -3.89 11.91
C ALA A 208 -6.48 -4.25 13.39
N LYS A 209 -5.59 -3.79 14.27
CA LYS A 209 -5.72 -3.97 15.72
C LYS A 209 -6.91 -3.24 16.32
N GLN A 210 -7.18 -2.02 15.90
CA GLN A 210 -8.34 -1.26 16.37
C GLN A 210 -9.65 -1.96 16.01
N ASP A 211 -9.73 -2.56 14.83
CA ASP A 211 -10.89 -3.32 14.37
C ASP A 211 -11.07 -4.62 15.18
N ASP A 212 -10.00 -5.39 15.38
CA ASP A 212 -10.00 -6.58 16.23
C ASP A 212 -10.40 -6.25 17.69
N ASP A 213 -9.85 -5.18 18.27
CA ASP A 213 -10.15 -4.73 19.63
C ASP A 213 -11.63 -4.29 19.76
N CYS A 214 -12.21 -3.72 18.70
CA CYS A 214 -13.63 -3.33 18.68
C CYS A 214 -14.52 -4.57 18.72
N HIS A 215 -14.26 -5.54 17.85
CA HIS A 215 -15.00 -6.80 17.81
C HIS A 215 -14.87 -7.61 19.09
N LEU A 216 -13.70 -7.60 19.73
CA LEU A 216 -13.52 -8.27 21.01
C LEU A 216 -14.37 -7.62 22.12
N ARG A 217 -14.48 -6.29 22.14
CA ARG A 217 -15.33 -5.57 23.11
C ARG A 217 -16.81 -5.85 22.90
N GLU A 218 -17.25 -5.90 21.65
CA GLU A 218 -18.62 -6.29 21.28
C GLU A 218 -18.94 -7.70 21.77
N ALA A 219 -18.07 -8.67 21.47
CA ALA A 219 -18.25 -10.06 21.91
C ALA A 219 -18.24 -10.20 23.44
N LEU A 220 -17.40 -9.44 24.15
CA LEU A 220 -17.39 -9.45 25.62
C LEU A 220 -18.67 -8.85 26.20
N ALA A 221 -19.21 -7.79 25.60
CA ALA A 221 -20.49 -7.21 26.01
C ALA A 221 -21.65 -8.20 25.84
N ASP A 222 -21.68 -8.92 24.73
CA ASP A 222 -22.70 -9.96 24.46
C ASP A 222 -22.66 -11.09 25.49
N VAL A 223 -21.45 -11.55 25.86
CA VAL A 223 -21.28 -12.61 26.88
C VAL A 223 -21.75 -12.13 28.26
N VAL A 224 -21.41 -10.91 28.65
CA VAL A 224 -21.84 -10.34 29.93
C VAL A 224 -23.36 -10.20 29.98
N GLN A 225 -23.99 -9.79 28.88
CA GLN A 225 -25.44 -9.70 28.79
C GLN A 225 -26.09 -11.09 28.90
N ALA A 226 -25.58 -12.09 28.18
CA ALA A 226 -26.09 -13.46 28.24
C ALA A 226 -25.98 -14.07 29.65
N GLU A 227 -24.89 -13.79 30.37
CA GLU A 227 -24.71 -14.25 31.75
C GLU A 227 -25.74 -13.58 32.69
N ALA A 228 -26.01 -12.29 32.51
CA ALA A 228 -27.01 -11.58 33.30
C ALA A 228 -28.43 -12.12 33.07
N GLU A 229 -28.80 -12.38 31.81
CA GLU A 229 -30.07 -13.01 31.45
C GLU A 229 -30.20 -14.42 32.06
N GLN A 230 -29.15 -15.22 31.99
CA GLN A 230 -29.13 -16.56 32.58
C GLN A 230 -29.31 -16.51 34.11
N ARG A 231 -28.62 -15.59 34.80
CA ARG A 231 -28.76 -15.41 36.26
C ARG A 231 -30.19 -15.01 36.64
N LEU A 232 -30.82 -14.13 35.86
CA LEU A 232 -32.20 -13.71 36.09
C LEU A 232 -33.19 -14.87 35.90
N LEU A 233 -33.03 -15.67 34.85
CA LEU A 233 -33.86 -16.87 34.63
C LEU A 233 -33.71 -17.89 35.76
N LEU A 234 -32.49 -18.11 36.25
CA LEU A 234 -32.24 -19.01 37.38
C LEU A 234 -32.91 -18.50 38.67
N SER A 235 -32.90 -17.17 38.92
CA SER A 235 -33.61 -16.61 40.09
C SER A 235 -35.13 -16.75 40.01
N LEU A 236 -35.71 -16.68 38.80
CA LEU A 236 -37.15 -16.87 38.59
C LEU A 236 -37.55 -18.33 38.75
N ALA A 237 -36.69 -19.29 38.38
CA ALA A 237 -36.96 -20.72 38.49
C ALA A 237 -36.84 -21.26 39.94
N SER A 238 -36.20 -20.52 40.84
CA SER A 238 -36.05 -20.90 42.26
C SER A 238 -37.21 -20.48 43.17
N HIS A 239 -38.25 -19.85 42.61
CA HIS A 239 -39.48 -19.43 43.31
C HIS A 239 -40.68 -20.23 42.82
#